data_AF-Q28S94-F1
#
_entry.id   AF-Q28S94-F1
#
_cell.length_a   1.000
_cell.length_b   1.000
_cell.length_c   1.000
_cell.angle_alpha   90.00
_cell.angle_beta   90.00
_cell.angle_gamma   90.00
#
_symmetry.space_group_name_H-M   'P 1'
#
loop_
_entity.id
_entity.type
_entity.pdbx_description
1 polymer ?
#
loop_
_entity_poly.entity_id
_entity_poly.type
_entity_poly.pdbx_seq_one_letter_code
_entity_poly.pdbx_strand_id
1 'polypeptide(L)'
;MSTAVSFRDVCIMFGPRPARALSLADEGGTRSEIQSATEHVLGVHDCSLDVEEGEILVLMGLSGSGKSTLLRAVNGLNPVARGQVEVRDGDWSCTLPGASVADLRYLRQNCVSMVFQQFGLLPWRTVRENVGLGLELAGQSATARAEAVDKQLALVNLSEWGDRKVGELSGGMQQRVGLARAFVTDAPILLMDEPFSALDPLIRSKLQDELLDLQRDLKRTIIFVSHDLDEAFKIGNRIAILEGGRIVQIGTPRQIFSEPATGYVAEFVSNMNPLGVLTARDVMQDVPTDAPRIPVEMPVKDILARFADTPAPLAVEEDGEVIGTVTTDSVAARLGTPEAGHSTSPA
;
A
#
# COMPACT_ATOMS: atom_id res chain seq x y z
N MET A 1 -0.56 11.28 -16.92
CA MET A 1 -0.64 9.99 -16.21
C MET A 1 -1.99 9.41 -16.54
N SER A 2 -2.06 8.11 -16.81
CA SER A 2 -3.31 7.39 -17.04
C SER A 2 -3.67 6.59 -15.78
N THR A 3 -4.94 6.63 -15.40
CA THR A 3 -5.45 5.91 -14.24
C THR A 3 -5.61 4.41 -14.55
N ALA A 4 -4.91 3.57 -13.79
CA ALA A 4 -4.97 2.11 -13.89
C ALA A 4 -6.18 1.52 -13.15
N VAL A 5 -6.52 2.07 -11.99
CA VAL A 5 -7.68 1.65 -11.18
C VAL A 5 -8.42 2.87 -10.66
N SER A 6 -9.73 2.94 -10.91
CA SER A 6 -10.61 4.02 -10.44
C SER A 6 -11.70 3.45 -9.53
N PHE A 7 -11.80 3.97 -8.32
CA PHE A 7 -12.89 3.70 -7.38
C PHE A 7 -13.82 4.91 -7.39
N ARG A 8 -15.11 4.69 -7.62
CA ARG A 8 -16.15 5.73 -7.61
C ARG A 8 -17.30 5.34 -6.70
N ASP A 9 -17.44 6.06 -5.60
CA ASP A 9 -18.52 5.98 -4.60
C ASP A 9 -18.74 4.54 -4.09
N VAL A 10 -17.63 3.79 -3.95
CA VAL A 10 -17.66 2.35 -3.71
C VAL A 10 -18.18 2.07 -2.32
N CYS A 11 -19.29 1.34 -2.26
CA CYS A 11 -19.89 0.85 -1.02
C CYS A 11 -19.99 -0.68 -1.08
N ILE A 12 -19.50 -1.35 -0.04
CA ILE A 12 -19.56 -2.80 0.12
C ILE A 12 -20.24 -3.10 1.45
N MET A 13 -21.35 -3.83 1.36
CA MET A 13 -22.15 -4.27 2.50
C MET A 13 -22.26 -5.78 2.47
N PHE A 14 -21.91 -6.44 3.57
CA PHE A 14 -22.11 -7.89 3.70
C PHE A 14 -23.46 -8.16 4.34
N GLY A 15 -24.31 -8.89 3.61
CA GLY A 15 -25.67 -9.22 4.01
C GLY A 15 -26.65 -9.11 2.83
N PRO A 16 -27.80 -9.78 2.89
CA PRO A 16 -28.77 -9.77 1.80
C PRO A 16 -29.59 -8.48 1.76
N ARG A 17 -29.79 -7.91 0.57
CA ARG A 17 -30.64 -6.70 0.32
C ARG A 17 -30.18 -5.50 1.16
N PRO A 18 -29.00 -4.92 0.87
CA PRO A 18 -28.34 -3.94 1.72
C PRO A 18 -28.95 -2.53 1.71
N ALA A 19 -30.08 -2.28 1.02
CA ALA A 19 -30.62 -0.94 0.80
C ALA A 19 -30.85 -0.14 2.10
N ARG A 20 -31.46 -0.76 3.12
CA ARG A 20 -31.67 -0.12 4.42
C ARG A 20 -30.34 0.17 5.13
N ALA A 21 -29.41 -0.77 5.09
CA ALA A 21 -28.11 -0.61 5.72
C ALA A 21 -27.27 0.48 5.03
N LEU A 22 -27.38 0.64 3.71
CA LEU A 22 -26.76 1.72 2.95
C LEU A 22 -27.32 3.08 3.36
N SER A 23 -28.64 3.21 3.53
CA SER A 23 -29.27 4.45 4.01
C SER A 23 -28.72 4.86 5.39
N LEU A 24 -28.58 3.91 6.32
CA LEU A 24 -28.00 4.20 7.63
C LEU A 24 -26.53 4.60 7.54
N ALA A 25 -25.78 4.03 6.58
CA ALA A 25 -24.40 4.42 6.34
C ALA A 25 -24.31 5.85 5.80
N ASP A 26 -25.20 6.23 4.87
CA ASP A 26 -25.33 7.57 4.28
C ASP A 26 -25.67 8.62 5.35
N GLU A 27 -26.46 8.25 6.36
CA GLU A 27 -26.78 9.06 7.53
C GLU A 27 -25.61 9.22 8.53
N GLY A 28 -24.44 8.65 8.22
CA GLY A 28 -23.25 8.72 9.06
C GLY A 28 -23.18 7.62 10.13
N GLY A 29 -24.06 6.62 10.06
CA GLY A 29 -24.08 5.50 11.01
C GLY A 29 -22.73 4.79 11.11
N THR A 30 -22.37 4.44 12.35
CA THR A 30 -21.21 3.62 12.64
C THR A 30 -21.48 2.16 12.27
N ARG A 31 -20.42 1.37 12.16
CA ARG A 31 -20.54 -0.06 11.87
C ARG A 31 -21.39 -0.81 12.88
N SER A 32 -21.21 -0.50 14.17
CA SER A 32 -21.92 -1.14 15.28
C SER A 32 -23.42 -0.84 15.23
N GLU A 33 -23.78 0.40 14.93
CA GLU A 33 -25.17 0.84 14.80
C GLU A 33 -25.85 0.18 13.60
N ILE A 34 -25.18 0.17 12.43
CA ILE A 34 -25.69 -0.48 11.22
C ILE A 34 -25.89 -1.98 11.46
N GLN A 35 -24.89 -2.64 12.07
CA GLN A 35 -24.97 -4.07 12.36
C GLN A 35 -26.09 -4.39 13.34
N SER A 36 -26.25 -3.59 14.40
CA SER A 36 -27.30 -3.80 15.39
C SER A 36 -28.70 -3.53 14.84
N ALA A 37 -28.84 -2.57 13.91
CA ALA A 37 -30.13 -2.19 13.32
C ALA A 37 -30.55 -3.08 12.13
N THR A 38 -29.59 -3.74 11.46
CA THR A 38 -29.85 -4.42 10.18
C THR A 38 -29.22 -5.79 10.02
N GLU A 39 -28.38 -6.25 10.97
CA GLU A 39 -27.57 -7.46 10.89
C GLU A 39 -26.53 -7.47 9.75
N HIS A 40 -26.37 -6.35 9.04
CA HIS A 40 -25.38 -6.22 7.97
C HIS A 40 -24.02 -5.78 8.53
N VAL A 41 -22.94 -6.24 7.89
CA VAL A 41 -21.59 -5.77 8.21
C VAL A 41 -21.15 -4.77 7.15
N LEU A 42 -20.85 -3.54 7.58
CA LEU A 42 -20.28 -2.51 6.72
C LEU A 42 -18.84 -2.86 6.37
N GLY A 43 -18.56 -3.10 5.09
CA GLY A 43 -17.22 -3.33 4.57
C GLY A 43 -16.51 -2.02 4.29
N VAL A 44 -17.00 -1.31 3.27
CA VAL A 44 -16.59 0.07 2.95
C VAL A 44 -17.79 0.90 2.53
N HIS A 45 -17.66 2.22 2.61
CA HIS A 45 -18.71 3.15 2.26
C HIS A 45 -18.12 4.43 1.67
N ASP A 46 -18.63 4.77 0.49
CA ASP A 46 -18.34 6.00 -0.22
C ASP A 46 -16.84 6.22 -0.47
N CYS A 47 -16.16 5.14 -0.85
CA CYS A 47 -14.74 5.19 -1.16
C CYS A 47 -14.53 5.59 -2.62
N SER A 48 -13.98 6.79 -2.83
CA SER A 48 -13.58 7.32 -4.13
C SER A 48 -12.10 7.65 -4.14
N LEU A 49 -11.35 7.05 -5.08
CA LEU A 49 -9.92 7.29 -5.28
C LEU A 49 -9.47 6.76 -6.64
N ASP A 50 -8.44 7.37 -7.20
CA ASP A 50 -7.78 6.91 -8.43
C ASP A 50 -6.34 6.47 -8.13
N VAL A 51 -5.92 5.39 -8.78
CA VAL A 51 -4.56 4.83 -8.76
C VAL A 51 -3.98 4.95 -10.16
N GLU A 52 -2.91 5.73 -10.27
CA GLU A 52 -2.23 5.99 -11.52
C GLU A 52 -1.31 4.83 -11.93
N GLU A 53 -1.06 4.69 -13.23
CA GLU A 53 -0.13 3.68 -13.73
C GLU A 53 1.27 3.86 -13.14
N GLY A 54 1.83 2.76 -12.63
CA GLY A 54 3.13 2.74 -11.98
C GLY A 54 3.12 3.35 -10.58
N GLU A 55 1.97 3.70 -10.02
CA GLU A 55 1.87 4.18 -8.64
C GLU A 55 1.87 3.01 -7.64
N ILE A 56 2.50 3.21 -6.48
CA ILE A 56 2.30 2.41 -5.28
C ILE A 56 1.34 3.16 -4.35
N LEU A 57 0.08 2.73 -4.32
CA LEU A 57 -0.90 3.19 -3.35
C LEU A 57 -0.93 2.25 -2.15
N VAL A 58 -0.74 2.78 -0.95
CA VAL A 58 -0.87 2.02 0.29
C VAL A 58 -2.21 2.31 0.97
N LEU A 59 -3.04 1.29 1.16
CA LEU A 59 -4.23 1.34 1.99
C LEU A 59 -3.83 1.05 3.45
N MET A 60 -4.10 1.99 4.34
CA MET A 60 -3.71 1.98 5.75
C MET A 60 -4.91 2.08 6.69
N GLY A 61 -4.70 1.71 7.97
CA GLY A 61 -5.71 1.80 9.03
C GLY A 61 -5.79 0.56 9.91
N LEU A 62 -6.55 0.62 11.00
CA LEU A 62 -6.67 -0.50 11.96
C LEU A 62 -7.28 -1.77 11.36
N SER A 63 -7.08 -2.89 12.07
CA SER A 63 -7.76 -4.14 11.71
C SER A 63 -9.27 -3.94 11.59
N GLY A 64 -9.85 -4.52 10.55
CA GLY A 64 -11.25 -4.35 10.23
C GLY A 64 -11.58 -3.07 9.45
N SER A 65 -10.73 -2.05 9.31
CA SER A 65 -11.10 -0.76 8.69
C SER A 65 -11.60 -0.78 7.23
N GLY A 66 -11.53 -1.93 6.53
CA GLY A 66 -12.08 -2.11 5.19
C GLY A 66 -11.03 -2.21 4.08
N LYS A 67 -9.74 -2.13 4.39
CA LYS A 67 -8.62 -2.16 3.43
C LYS A 67 -8.65 -3.37 2.48
N SER A 68 -8.59 -4.58 3.05
CA SER A 68 -8.66 -5.84 2.29
C SER A 68 -9.99 -5.98 1.55
N THR A 69 -11.06 -5.39 2.10
CA THR A 69 -12.38 -5.39 1.47
C THR A 69 -12.39 -4.57 0.18
N LEU A 70 -11.82 -3.36 0.23
CA LEU A 70 -11.65 -2.46 -0.91
C LEU A 70 -10.69 -3.05 -1.95
N LEU A 71 -9.54 -3.58 -1.51
CA LEU A 71 -8.55 -4.23 -2.39
C LEU A 71 -9.18 -5.37 -3.21
N ARG A 72 -9.95 -6.24 -2.54
CA ARG A 72 -10.63 -7.38 -3.18
C ARG A 72 -11.75 -6.97 -4.14
N ALA A 73 -12.25 -5.74 -4.06
CA ALA A 73 -13.22 -5.20 -5.01
C ALA A 73 -12.62 -5.04 -6.41
N VAL A 74 -11.33 -4.68 -6.50
CA VAL A 74 -10.58 -4.55 -7.77
C VAL A 74 -10.58 -5.87 -8.55
N ASN A 75 -10.43 -6.99 -7.85
CA ASN A 75 -10.44 -8.34 -8.43
C ASN A 75 -11.88 -8.92 -8.55
N GLY A 76 -12.91 -8.15 -8.22
CA GLY A 76 -14.30 -8.62 -8.18
C GLY A 76 -14.55 -9.79 -7.23
N LEU A 77 -13.72 -9.94 -6.18
CA LEU A 77 -13.90 -10.97 -5.15
C LEU A 77 -14.92 -10.55 -4.09
N ASN A 78 -15.03 -9.24 -3.84
CA ASN A 78 -16.09 -8.67 -3.02
C ASN A 78 -17.09 -7.92 -3.91
N PRO A 79 -18.40 -8.21 -3.79
CA PRO A 79 -19.42 -7.54 -4.58
C PRO A 79 -19.60 -6.10 -4.10
N VAL A 80 -19.55 -5.16 -5.05
CA VAL A 80 -19.84 -3.75 -4.82
C VAL A 80 -21.35 -3.56 -4.81
N ALA A 81 -21.88 -3.02 -3.71
CA ALA A 81 -23.31 -2.80 -3.50
C ALA A 81 -23.81 -1.48 -4.12
N ARG A 82 -22.96 -0.45 -4.11
CA ARG A 82 -23.18 0.86 -4.76
C ARG A 82 -21.84 1.41 -5.24
N GLY A 83 -21.87 2.20 -6.32
CA GLY A 83 -20.66 2.71 -6.95
C GLY A 83 -20.03 1.70 -7.90
N GLN A 84 -18.80 1.97 -8.32
CA GLN A 84 -18.09 1.11 -9.26
C GLN A 84 -16.57 1.14 -9.07
N VAL A 85 -15.92 0.05 -9.45
CA VAL A 85 -14.46 -0.08 -9.59
C VAL A 85 -14.15 -0.35 -11.06
N GLU A 86 -13.36 0.49 -11.68
CA GLU A 86 -12.91 0.34 -13.06
C GLU A 86 -11.42 0.00 -13.07
N VAL A 87 -11.04 -1.05 -13.80
CA VAL A 87 -9.64 -1.43 -14.05
C VAL A 87 -9.35 -1.26 -15.53
N ARG A 88 -8.22 -0.63 -15.86
CA ARG A 88 -7.78 -0.38 -17.24
C ARG A 88 -6.48 -1.11 -17.56
N ASP A 89 -6.35 -1.51 -18.81
CA ASP A 89 -5.16 -2.13 -19.39
C ASP A 89 -5.06 -1.67 -20.85
N GLY A 90 -4.31 -0.58 -21.10
CA GLY A 90 -4.29 0.10 -22.39
C GLY A 90 -5.67 0.60 -22.81
N ASP A 91 -6.15 0.17 -23.97
CA ASP A 91 -7.49 0.51 -24.50
C ASP A 91 -8.62 -0.35 -23.90
N TRP A 92 -8.28 -1.41 -23.17
CA TRP A 92 -9.25 -2.29 -22.52
C TRP A 92 -9.61 -1.79 -21.12
N SER A 93 -10.88 -1.99 -20.72
CA SER A 93 -11.35 -1.68 -19.38
C SER A 93 -12.38 -2.69 -18.90
N CYS A 94 -12.47 -2.87 -17.58
CA CYS A 94 -13.47 -3.69 -16.91
C CYS A 94 -14.04 -2.93 -15.72
N THR A 95 -15.36 -2.79 -15.69
CA THR A 95 -16.10 -2.10 -14.61
C THR A 95 -16.87 -3.11 -13.75
N LEU A 96 -16.73 -2.97 -12.44
CA LEU A 96 -17.36 -3.80 -11.42
C LEU A 96 -18.26 -2.92 -10.54
N PRO A 97 -19.51 -3.31 -10.25
CA PRO A 97 -20.17 -4.53 -10.70
C PRO A 97 -20.63 -4.42 -12.17
N GLY A 98 -20.90 -5.55 -12.83
CA GLY A 98 -21.46 -5.58 -14.19
C GLY A 98 -20.58 -6.21 -15.27
N ALA A 99 -19.31 -6.48 -14.97
CA ALA A 99 -18.40 -7.17 -15.89
C ALA A 99 -18.91 -8.55 -16.32
N SER A 100 -18.67 -8.90 -17.59
CA SER A 100 -18.99 -10.24 -18.09
C SER A 100 -18.04 -11.30 -17.52
N VAL A 101 -18.42 -12.57 -17.61
CA VAL A 101 -17.54 -13.70 -17.22
C VAL A 101 -16.24 -13.71 -18.03
N ALA A 102 -16.29 -13.28 -19.29
CA ALA A 102 -15.11 -13.17 -20.14
C ALA A 102 -14.18 -12.06 -19.67
N ASP A 103 -14.73 -10.87 -19.37
CA ASP A 103 -13.94 -9.72 -18.87
C ASP A 103 -13.32 -10.02 -17.51
N LEU A 104 -14.06 -10.64 -16.59
CA LEU A 104 -13.54 -11.08 -15.30
C LEU A 104 -12.41 -12.10 -15.44
N ARG A 105 -12.49 -12.99 -16.44
CA ARG A 105 -11.43 -13.95 -16.71
C ARG A 105 -10.19 -13.25 -17.27
N TYR A 106 -10.37 -12.34 -18.22
CA TYR A 106 -9.28 -11.55 -18.78
C TYR A 106 -8.57 -10.72 -17.72
N LEU A 107 -9.35 -10.00 -16.89
CA LEU A 107 -8.88 -9.23 -15.74
C LEU A 107 -7.93 -10.06 -14.86
N ARG A 108 -8.37 -11.26 -14.45
CA ARG A 108 -7.67 -12.16 -13.53
C ARG A 108 -6.48 -12.90 -14.12
N GLN A 109 -6.45 -13.05 -15.44
CA GLN A 109 -5.37 -13.76 -16.13
C GLN A 109 -4.26 -12.82 -16.60
N ASN A 110 -4.61 -11.58 -16.98
CA ASN A 110 -3.69 -10.69 -17.68
C ASN A 110 -3.42 -9.37 -16.94
N CYS A 111 -4.42 -8.82 -16.23
CA CYS A 111 -4.31 -7.46 -15.70
C CYS A 111 -3.92 -7.41 -14.22
N VAL A 112 -4.51 -8.28 -13.38
CA VAL A 112 -4.31 -8.26 -11.93
C VAL A 112 -3.66 -9.54 -11.42
N SER A 113 -2.74 -9.40 -10.48
CA SER A 113 -2.19 -10.50 -9.69
C SER A 113 -2.35 -10.18 -8.20
N MET A 114 -2.71 -11.17 -7.39
CA MET A 114 -3.08 -10.94 -5.99
C MET A 114 -2.26 -11.79 -5.01
N VAL A 115 -1.73 -11.13 -3.99
CA VAL A 115 -1.14 -11.74 -2.80
C VAL A 115 -2.13 -11.63 -1.65
N PHE A 116 -2.47 -12.76 -1.05
CA PHE A 116 -3.41 -12.85 0.07
C PHE A 116 -2.68 -12.91 1.41
N GLN A 117 -3.28 -12.35 2.46
CA GLN A 117 -2.78 -12.43 3.83
C GLN A 117 -2.65 -13.89 4.30
N GLN A 118 -3.68 -14.71 4.07
CA GLN A 118 -3.56 -16.17 4.17
C GLN A 118 -3.11 -16.69 2.81
N PHE A 119 -1.94 -17.34 2.76
CA PHE A 119 -1.10 -17.55 1.57
C PHE A 119 -1.81 -18.12 0.32
N GLY A 120 -2.99 -18.75 0.49
CA GLY A 120 -3.82 -19.22 -0.61
C GLY A 120 -3.10 -20.26 -1.46
N LEU A 121 -2.15 -20.98 -0.88
CA LEU A 121 -1.37 -22.01 -1.57
C LEU A 121 -2.15 -23.32 -1.59
N LEU A 122 -1.94 -24.10 -2.65
CA LEU A 122 -2.57 -25.40 -2.84
C LEU A 122 -1.70 -26.46 -2.14
N PRO A 123 -2.16 -27.08 -1.04
CA PRO A 123 -1.34 -27.97 -0.20
C PRO A 123 -0.91 -29.26 -0.90
N TRP A 124 -1.69 -29.72 -1.87
CA TRP A 124 -1.39 -30.90 -2.68
C TRP A 124 -0.42 -30.63 -3.85
N ARG A 125 -0.04 -29.37 -4.10
CA ARG A 125 0.92 -28.97 -5.14
C ARG A 125 2.28 -28.64 -4.54
N THR A 126 3.34 -28.79 -5.34
CA THR A 126 4.69 -28.36 -4.97
C THR A 126 4.79 -26.83 -4.96
N VAL A 127 5.89 -26.30 -4.43
CA VAL A 127 6.21 -24.88 -4.48
C VAL A 127 6.23 -24.36 -5.91
N ARG A 128 6.95 -25.05 -6.80
CA ARG A 128 7.07 -24.73 -8.22
C ARG A 128 5.71 -24.74 -8.93
N GLU A 129 4.88 -25.73 -8.64
CA GLU A 129 3.52 -25.84 -9.18
C GLU A 129 2.59 -24.74 -8.66
N ASN A 130 2.78 -24.28 -7.42
CA ASN A 130 2.04 -23.15 -6.88
C ASN A 130 2.46 -21.84 -7.56
N VAL A 131 3.77 -21.59 -7.70
CA VAL A 131 4.27 -20.40 -8.38
C VAL A 131 3.78 -20.35 -9.82
N GLY A 132 3.95 -21.43 -10.59
CA GLY A 132 3.54 -21.49 -12.00
C GLY A 132 2.04 -21.60 -12.26
N LEU A 133 1.18 -21.59 -11.23
CA LEU A 133 -0.26 -21.83 -11.37
C LEU A 133 -0.95 -20.79 -12.27
N GLY A 134 -0.61 -19.50 -12.13
CA GLY A 134 -1.20 -18.45 -12.96
C GLY A 134 -0.91 -18.67 -14.45
N LEU A 135 0.34 -19.00 -14.78
CA LEU A 135 0.78 -19.30 -16.14
C LEU A 135 0.14 -20.60 -16.69
N GLU A 136 -0.05 -21.62 -15.83
CA GLU A 136 -0.79 -22.83 -16.18
C GLU A 136 -2.23 -22.51 -16.60
N LEU A 137 -2.92 -21.71 -15.81
CA LEU A 137 -4.32 -21.33 -16.06
C LEU A 137 -4.46 -20.40 -17.27
N ALA A 138 -3.39 -19.69 -17.63
CA ALA A 138 -3.28 -18.93 -18.88
C ALA A 138 -2.92 -19.82 -20.10
N GLY A 139 -2.77 -21.13 -19.92
CA GLY A 139 -2.53 -22.09 -20.99
C GLY A 139 -1.07 -22.30 -21.37
N GLN A 140 -0.11 -21.76 -20.61
CA GLN A 140 1.32 -21.97 -20.90
C GLN A 140 1.77 -23.38 -20.55
N SER A 141 2.57 -23.98 -21.45
CA SER A 141 3.16 -25.31 -21.24
C SER A 141 4.14 -25.31 -20.07
N ALA A 142 4.36 -26.49 -19.48
CA ALA A 142 5.32 -26.63 -18.38
C ALA A 142 6.74 -26.17 -18.77
N THR A 143 7.17 -26.45 -20.00
CA THR A 143 8.47 -26.01 -20.52
C THR A 143 8.55 -24.50 -20.68
N ALA A 144 7.49 -23.87 -21.21
CA ALA A 144 7.48 -22.41 -21.44
C ALA A 144 7.54 -21.60 -20.13
N ARG A 145 6.94 -22.12 -19.05
CA ARG A 145 6.90 -21.42 -17.76
C ARG A 145 8.05 -21.76 -16.81
N ALA A 146 8.84 -22.80 -17.09
CA ALA A 146 9.86 -23.30 -16.16
C ALA A 146 10.88 -22.24 -15.78
N GLU A 147 11.44 -21.55 -16.77
CA GLU A 147 12.44 -20.49 -16.57
C GLU A 147 11.89 -19.31 -15.76
N ALA A 148 10.66 -18.86 -16.06
CA ALA A 148 10.00 -17.79 -15.31
C ALA A 148 9.80 -18.19 -13.84
N VAL A 149 9.34 -19.43 -13.59
CA VAL A 149 9.17 -19.94 -12.23
C VAL A 149 10.50 -20.03 -11.48
N ASP A 150 11.55 -20.56 -12.12
CA ASP A 150 12.89 -20.64 -11.51
C ASP A 150 13.47 -19.28 -11.16
N LYS A 151 13.31 -18.29 -12.05
CA LYS A 151 13.70 -16.91 -11.80
C LYS A 151 13.01 -16.35 -10.55
N GLN A 152 11.69 -16.53 -10.43
CA GLN A 152 10.94 -16.02 -9.27
C GLN A 152 11.25 -16.79 -7.98
N LEU A 153 11.51 -18.09 -8.05
CA LEU A 153 11.97 -18.87 -6.89
C LEU A 153 13.35 -18.43 -6.39
N ALA A 154 14.26 -18.08 -7.31
CA ALA A 154 15.57 -17.54 -6.95
C ALA A 154 15.44 -16.18 -6.26
N LEU A 155 14.57 -15.30 -6.78
CA LEU A 155 14.29 -13.98 -6.21
C LEU A 155 13.88 -14.06 -4.74
N VAL A 156 12.95 -14.96 -4.43
CA VAL A 156 12.46 -15.16 -3.06
C VAL A 156 13.31 -16.14 -2.25
N ASN A 157 14.48 -16.56 -2.74
CA ASN A 157 15.39 -17.50 -2.08
C ASN A 157 14.71 -18.81 -1.66
N LEU A 158 14.03 -19.46 -2.61
CA LEU A 158 13.34 -20.75 -2.45
C LEU A 158 13.65 -21.76 -3.57
N SER A 159 14.70 -21.55 -4.38
CA SER A 159 15.06 -22.46 -5.49
C SER A 159 15.20 -23.93 -5.04
N GLU A 160 15.87 -24.16 -3.91
CA GLU A 160 16.08 -25.52 -3.36
C GLU A 160 14.79 -26.17 -2.82
N TRP A 161 13.72 -25.39 -2.63
CA TRP A 161 12.44 -25.83 -2.10
C TRP A 161 11.39 -26.05 -3.19
N GLY A 162 11.73 -25.80 -4.46
CA GLY A 162 10.80 -25.84 -5.59
C GLY A 162 9.97 -27.13 -5.69
N ASP A 163 10.58 -28.27 -5.36
CA ASP A 163 9.94 -29.59 -5.51
C ASP A 163 9.26 -30.09 -4.21
N ARG A 164 9.38 -29.34 -3.12
CA ARG A 164 8.71 -29.62 -1.84
C ARG A 164 7.23 -29.24 -1.89
N LYS A 165 6.42 -29.91 -1.07
CA LYS A 165 5.01 -29.53 -0.86
C LYS A 165 4.95 -28.34 0.10
N VAL A 166 3.96 -27.47 -0.08
CA VAL A 166 3.86 -26.23 0.72
C VAL A 166 3.61 -26.48 2.21
N GLY A 167 3.05 -27.64 2.57
CA GLY A 167 2.88 -28.04 3.97
C GLY A 167 4.20 -28.36 4.70
N GLU A 168 5.31 -28.52 3.97
CA GLU A 168 6.65 -28.73 4.53
C GLU A 168 7.37 -27.40 4.84
N LEU A 169 6.76 -26.26 4.52
CA LEU A 169 7.35 -24.93 4.65
C LEU A 169 6.88 -24.20 5.91
N SER A 170 7.73 -23.33 6.44
CA SER A 170 7.32 -22.35 7.46
C SER A 170 6.36 -21.30 6.89
N GLY A 171 5.62 -20.60 7.75
CA GLY A 171 4.70 -19.53 7.31
C GLY A 171 5.38 -18.45 6.46
N GLY A 172 6.56 -17.97 6.87
CA GLY A 172 7.31 -16.98 6.09
C GLY A 172 7.82 -17.51 4.75
N MET A 173 8.12 -18.81 4.63
CA MET A 173 8.42 -19.44 3.34
C MET A 173 7.15 -19.53 2.47
N GLN A 174 6.00 -19.89 3.03
CA GLN A 174 4.74 -19.92 2.29
C GLN A 174 4.35 -18.53 1.78
N GLN A 175 4.55 -17.47 2.57
CA GLN A 175 4.33 -16.10 2.13
C GLN A 175 5.22 -15.72 0.94
N ARG A 176 6.50 -16.11 0.97
CA ARG A 176 7.43 -15.95 -0.16
C ARG A 176 7.01 -16.71 -1.41
N VAL A 177 6.42 -17.90 -1.28
CA VAL A 177 5.80 -18.62 -2.42
C VAL A 177 4.63 -17.83 -3.00
N GLY A 178 3.79 -17.24 -2.14
CA GLY A 178 2.68 -16.38 -2.57
C GLY A 178 3.14 -15.15 -3.36
N LEU A 179 4.23 -14.50 -2.92
CA LEU A 179 4.88 -13.40 -3.64
C LEU A 179 5.43 -13.85 -5.00
N ALA A 180 6.21 -14.93 -5.03
CA ALA A 180 6.75 -15.46 -6.29
C ALA A 180 5.63 -15.82 -7.29
N ARG A 181 4.52 -16.41 -6.81
CA ARG A 181 3.34 -16.70 -7.63
C ARG A 181 2.72 -15.43 -8.20
N ALA A 182 2.72 -14.33 -7.46
CA ALA A 182 2.19 -13.07 -7.96
C ALA A 182 3.12 -12.43 -9.01
N PHE A 183 4.45 -12.50 -8.80
CA PHE A 183 5.44 -11.92 -9.70
C PHE A 183 5.60 -12.69 -11.01
N VAL A 184 5.36 -13.99 -11.02
CA VAL A 184 5.59 -14.81 -12.23
C VAL A 184 4.60 -14.49 -13.36
N THR A 185 3.41 -13.96 -13.05
CA THR A 185 2.39 -13.66 -14.06
C THR A 185 2.67 -12.38 -14.84
N ASP A 186 3.63 -11.57 -14.38
CA ASP A 186 4.02 -10.30 -15.01
C ASP A 186 2.83 -9.34 -15.23
N ALA A 187 1.83 -9.42 -14.34
CA ALA A 187 0.61 -8.61 -14.42
C ALA A 187 0.93 -7.11 -14.17
N PRO A 188 0.30 -6.17 -14.90
CA PRO A 188 0.51 -4.73 -14.73
C PRO A 188 0.05 -4.20 -13.37
N ILE A 189 -0.91 -4.85 -12.72
CA ILE A 189 -1.44 -4.44 -11.42
C ILE A 189 -1.22 -5.55 -10.38
N LEU A 190 -0.53 -5.21 -9.29
CA LEU A 190 -0.32 -6.10 -8.15
C LEU A 190 -1.18 -5.65 -6.96
N LEU A 191 -2.03 -6.56 -6.48
CA LEU A 191 -2.90 -6.36 -5.33
C LEU A 191 -2.31 -7.13 -4.14
N MET A 192 -1.83 -6.44 -3.11
CA MET A 192 -1.12 -7.08 -2.01
C MET A 192 -1.82 -6.86 -0.67
N ASP A 193 -2.29 -7.94 -0.06
CA ASP A 193 -3.00 -7.93 1.22
C ASP A 193 -2.06 -8.36 2.36
N GLU A 194 -1.40 -7.40 3.01
CA GLU A 194 -0.39 -7.62 4.07
C GLU A 194 0.70 -8.66 3.69
N PRO A 195 1.38 -8.49 2.55
CA PRO A 195 2.25 -9.52 1.97
C PRO A 195 3.53 -9.78 2.77
N PHE A 196 3.84 -8.99 3.78
CA PHE A 196 5.09 -9.09 4.56
C PHE A 196 4.88 -9.30 6.07
N SER A 197 3.62 -9.44 6.51
CA SER A 197 3.23 -9.52 7.92
C SER A 197 3.84 -10.70 8.70
N ALA A 198 4.09 -11.84 8.05
CA ALA A 198 4.65 -13.05 8.68
C ALA A 198 6.14 -13.27 8.36
N LEU A 199 6.81 -12.25 7.82
CA LEU A 199 8.24 -12.29 7.49
C LEU A 199 9.09 -11.71 8.62
N ASP A 200 10.29 -12.27 8.78
CA ASP A 200 11.34 -11.68 9.61
C ASP A 200 11.80 -10.32 9.06
N PRO A 201 12.33 -9.40 9.90
CA PRO A 201 12.68 -8.05 9.48
C PRO A 201 13.70 -7.97 8.33
N LEU A 202 14.67 -8.90 8.26
CA LEU A 202 15.73 -8.86 7.26
C LEU A 202 15.18 -9.23 5.87
N ILE A 203 14.43 -10.33 5.79
CA ILE A 203 13.79 -10.77 4.55
C ILE A 203 12.69 -9.80 4.13
N ARG A 204 11.94 -9.24 5.08
CA ARG A 204 10.97 -8.18 4.84
C ARG A 204 11.60 -7.00 4.12
N SER A 205 12.68 -6.43 4.67
CA SER A 205 13.34 -5.28 4.05
C SER A 205 13.82 -5.61 2.64
N LYS A 206 14.46 -6.77 2.46
CA LYS A 206 14.95 -7.18 1.13
C LYS A 206 13.84 -7.28 0.09
N LEU A 207 12.68 -7.85 0.45
CA LEU A 207 11.55 -7.99 -0.47
C LEU A 207 10.81 -6.68 -0.74
N GLN A 208 10.80 -5.76 0.23
CA GLN A 208 10.33 -4.40 0.00
C GLN A 208 11.24 -3.66 -0.99
N ASP A 209 12.56 -3.83 -0.87
CA ASP A 209 13.53 -3.22 -1.80
C ASP A 209 13.35 -3.79 -3.21
N GLU A 210 13.14 -5.11 -3.32
CA GLU A 210 12.83 -5.75 -4.61
C GLU A 210 11.50 -5.25 -5.22
N LEU A 211 10.49 -5.00 -4.38
CA LEU A 211 9.21 -4.46 -4.84
C LEU A 211 9.38 -3.04 -5.42
N LEU A 212 10.23 -2.22 -4.79
CA LEU A 212 10.59 -0.88 -5.26
C LEU A 212 11.38 -0.96 -6.57
N ASP A 213 12.33 -1.88 -6.69
CA ASP A 213 13.07 -2.09 -7.94
C ASP A 213 12.13 -2.54 -9.07
N LEU A 214 11.19 -3.45 -8.78
CA LEU A 214 10.19 -3.94 -9.73
C LEU A 214 9.26 -2.81 -10.20
N GLN A 215 8.82 -1.93 -9.31
CA GLN A 215 8.04 -0.75 -9.69
C GLN A 215 8.88 0.24 -10.51
N ARG A 216 10.14 0.47 -10.15
CA ARG A 216 11.02 1.42 -10.85
C ARG A 216 11.27 0.98 -12.29
N ASP A 217 11.59 -0.29 -12.47
CA ASP A 217 12.09 -0.85 -13.73
C ASP A 217 10.95 -1.27 -14.66
N LEU A 218 9.83 -1.78 -14.13
CA LEU A 218 8.70 -2.29 -14.92
C LEU A 218 7.44 -1.43 -14.85
N LYS A 219 7.43 -0.34 -14.09
CA LYS A 219 6.28 0.57 -13.92
C LYS A 219 4.99 -0.16 -13.54
N ARG A 220 5.10 -1.19 -12.70
CA ARG A 220 3.93 -1.91 -12.18
C ARG A 220 3.15 -1.03 -11.21
N THR A 221 1.83 -1.06 -11.34
CA THR A 221 0.91 -0.42 -10.40
C THR A 221 0.69 -1.34 -9.22
N ILE A 222 0.82 -0.84 -8.00
CA ILE A 222 0.73 -1.66 -6.80
C ILE A 222 -0.30 -1.04 -5.86
N ILE A 223 -1.31 -1.82 -5.47
CA ILE A 223 -2.20 -1.47 -4.36
C ILE A 223 -1.84 -2.37 -3.19
N PHE A 224 -1.25 -1.76 -2.17
CA PHE A 224 -0.65 -2.44 -1.04
C PHE A 224 -1.48 -2.20 0.21
N VAL A 225 -1.79 -3.24 0.98
CA VAL A 225 -2.46 -3.10 2.28
C VAL A 225 -1.43 -3.35 3.36
N SER A 226 -1.32 -2.40 4.29
CA SER A 226 -0.52 -2.56 5.51
C SER A 226 -1.27 -2.08 6.75
N HIS A 227 -0.73 -2.46 7.89
CA HIS A 227 -1.01 -1.85 9.19
C HIS A 227 0.26 -1.23 9.81
N ASP A 228 1.41 -1.34 9.14
CA ASP A 228 2.70 -0.81 9.56
C ASP A 228 2.98 0.51 8.83
N LEU A 229 3.18 1.59 9.59
CA LEU A 229 3.48 2.92 9.04
C LEU A 229 4.86 2.98 8.42
N ASP A 230 5.87 2.36 9.02
CA ASP A 230 7.23 2.41 8.47
C ASP A 230 7.25 1.75 7.09
N GLU A 231 6.49 0.68 6.91
CA GLU A 231 6.28 0.04 5.63
C GLU A 231 5.56 0.94 4.63
N ALA A 232 4.43 1.54 5.02
CA ALA A 232 3.63 2.40 4.16
C ALA A 232 4.43 3.62 3.66
N PHE A 233 5.27 4.19 4.52
CA PHE A 233 6.09 5.35 4.20
C PHE A 233 7.32 4.99 3.39
N LYS A 234 7.90 3.81 3.60
CA LYS A 234 9.03 3.32 2.81
C LYS A 234 8.62 3.03 1.36
N ILE A 235 7.48 2.37 1.15
CA ILE A 235 7.09 1.88 -0.18
C ILE A 235 6.06 2.76 -0.90
N GLY A 236 5.22 3.48 -0.18
CA GLY A 236 4.06 4.16 -0.73
C GLY A 236 4.40 5.48 -1.39
N ASN A 237 3.95 5.67 -2.64
CA ASN A 237 3.93 7.00 -3.26
C ASN A 237 2.78 7.83 -2.69
N ARG A 238 1.63 7.18 -2.49
CA ARG A 238 0.45 7.74 -1.83
C ARG A 238 -0.08 6.76 -0.81
N ILE A 239 -0.66 7.30 0.25
CA ILE A 239 -1.27 6.55 1.34
C ILE A 239 -2.73 6.98 1.44
N ALA A 240 -3.65 6.01 1.43
CA ALA A 240 -5.05 6.22 1.75
C ALA A 240 -5.34 5.56 3.11
N ILE A 241 -5.68 6.38 4.11
CA ILE A 241 -6.01 5.92 5.45
C ILE A 241 -7.51 5.66 5.54
N LEU A 242 -7.88 4.47 6.01
CA LEU A 242 -9.25 4.03 6.22
C LEU A 242 -9.57 3.91 7.71
N GLU A 243 -10.76 4.37 8.07
CA GLU A 243 -11.36 4.23 9.40
C GLU A 243 -12.83 3.84 9.26
N GLY A 244 -13.26 2.78 9.95
CA GLY A 244 -14.67 2.38 9.96
C GLY A 244 -15.28 2.05 8.58
N GLY A 245 -14.46 1.80 7.56
CA GLY A 245 -14.92 1.56 6.17
C GLY A 245 -14.94 2.80 5.29
N ARG A 246 -14.50 3.96 5.79
CA ARG A 246 -14.44 5.21 5.04
C ARG A 246 -12.98 5.65 4.87
N ILE A 247 -12.68 6.33 3.77
CA ILE A 247 -11.36 6.94 3.59
C ILE A 247 -11.37 8.27 4.34
N VAL A 248 -10.44 8.44 5.29
CA VAL A 248 -10.35 9.65 6.12
C VAL A 248 -9.30 10.63 5.60
N GLN A 249 -8.26 10.14 4.93
CA GLN A 249 -7.24 10.98 4.30
C GLN A 249 -6.55 10.23 3.17
N ILE A 250 -6.23 10.94 2.09
CA ILE A 250 -5.34 10.48 1.02
C ILE A 250 -4.26 11.53 0.84
N GLY A 251 -3.00 11.12 0.80
CA GLY A 251 -1.89 12.04 0.58
C GLY A 251 -0.57 11.33 0.37
N THR A 252 0.47 12.09 0.09
CA THR A 252 1.84 11.58 0.15
C THR A 252 2.20 11.25 1.60
N PRO A 253 3.19 10.37 1.84
CA PRO A 253 3.68 10.09 3.20
C PRO A 253 3.97 11.38 4.00
N ARG A 254 4.58 12.37 3.34
CA ARG A 254 4.86 13.69 3.91
C ARG A 254 3.61 14.47 4.33
N GLN A 255 2.57 14.49 3.50
CA GLN A 255 1.29 15.15 3.82
C GLN A 255 0.58 14.46 4.99
N ILE A 256 0.57 13.13 5.00
CA ILE A 256 0.00 12.34 6.10
C ILE A 256 0.68 12.68 7.43
N PHE A 257 2.01 12.82 7.43
CA PHE A 257 2.77 13.14 8.64
C PHE A 257 2.64 14.60 9.08
N SER A 258 2.76 15.55 8.14
CA SER A 258 2.85 16.97 8.47
C SER A 258 1.49 17.64 8.65
N GLU A 259 0.45 17.13 7.98
CA GLU A 259 -0.89 17.71 7.90
C GLU A 259 -1.97 16.63 8.12
N PRO A 260 -2.03 16.00 9.31
CA PRO A 260 -3.04 14.99 9.61
C PRO A 260 -4.44 15.62 9.58
N ALA A 261 -5.33 15.08 8.75
CA ALA A 261 -6.67 15.64 8.53
C ALA A 261 -7.65 15.38 9.69
N THR A 262 -7.39 14.35 10.51
CA THR A 262 -8.23 13.97 11.65
C THR A 262 -7.38 13.62 12.86
N GLY A 263 -7.99 13.64 14.06
CA GLY A 263 -7.33 13.21 15.29
C GLY A 263 -6.88 11.74 15.24
N TYR A 264 -7.64 10.88 14.55
CA TYR A 264 -7.24 9.50 14.29
C TYR A 264 -5.94 9.43 13.46
N VAL A 265 -5.82 10.21 12.38
CA VAL A 265 -4.57 10.23 11.60
C VAL A 265 -3.40 10.80 12.42
N ALA A 266 -3.64 11.84 13.22
CA ALA A 266 -2.63 12.41 14.10
C ALA A 266 -2.12 11.40 15.13
N GLU A 267 -3.02 10.59 15.72
CA GLU A 267 -2.65 9.51 16.64
C GLU A 267 -1.80 8.44 15.94
N PHE A 268 -2.16 8.07 14.70
CA PHE A 268 -1.39 7.13 13.90
C PHE A 268 0.06 7.59 13.72
N VAL A 269 0.29 8.83 13.30
CA VAL A 269 1.65 9.33 12.99
C VAL A 269 2.46 9.72 14.22
N SER A 270 1.84 9.86 15.39
CA SER A 270 2.49 10.33 16.63
C SER A 270 3.64 9.46 17.12
N ASN A 271 3.58 8.15 16.88
CA ASN A 271 4.59 7.18 17.33
C ASN A 271 5.66 6.87 16.27
N MET A 272 5.67 7.62 15.17
CA MET A 272 6.51 7.33 14.00
C MET A 272 7.85 8.07 14.06
N ASN A 273 8.87 7.53 13.39
CA ASN A 273 10.16 8.19 13.28
C ASN A 273 10.18 9.21 12.12
N PRO A 274 10.13 10.54 12.39
CA PRO A 274 10.08 11.58 11.35
C PRO A 274 11.27 11.57 10.38
N LEU A 275 12.41 10.99 10.77
CA LEU A 275 13.66 11.05 10.01
C LEU A 275 13.61 10.35 8.66
N GLY A 276 12.71 9.37 8.50
CA GLY A 276 12.52 8.65 7.24
C GLY A 276 11.57 9.32 6.26
N VAL A 277 10.91 10.41 6.67
CA VAL A 277 9.81 11.04 5.93
C VAL A 277 10.13 12.49 5.59
N LEU A 278 10.68 13.21 6.57
CA LEU A 278 10.93 14.63 6.43
C LEU A 278 12.15 14.88 5.54
N THR A 279 12.06 15.97 4.79
CA THR A 279 13.10 16.44 3.87
C THR A 279 13.66 17.79 4.32
N ALA A 280 14.69 18.29 3.64
CA ALA A 280 15.24 19.63 3.87
C ALA A 280 14.13 20.70 3.85
N ARG A 281 13.15 20.58 2.94
CA ARG A 281 12.00 21.49 2.87
C ARG A 281 11.20 21.59 4.17
N ASP A 282 11.08 20.49 4.91
CA ASP A 282 10.21 20.42 6.09
C ASP A 282 10.85 21.01 7.35
N VAL A 283 12.17 21.13 7.34
CA VAL A 283 12.98 21.57 8.49
C VAL A 283 13.72 22.88 8.20
N MET A 284 13.58 23.45 7.00
CA MET A 284 14.23 24.70 6.64
C MET A 284 13.51 25.91 7.24
N GLN A 285 14.28 26.99 7.39
CA GLN A 285 13.78 28.32 7.63
C GLN A 285 13.85 29.11 6.33
N ASP A 286 12.87 29.99 6.09
CA ASP A 286 12.76 30.85 4.90
C ASP A 286 13.76 32.03 4.94
N VAL A 287 15.03 31.70 5.19
CA VAL A 287 16.15 32.62 5.26
C VAL A 287 17.24 32.06 4.34
N PRO A 288 17.50 32.66 3.17
CA PRO A 288 18.59 32.24 2.29
C PRO A 288 19.98 32.45 2.91
N THR A 289 20.95 31.63 2.51
CA THR A 289 22.34 31.71 2.98
C THR A 289 23.32 31.27 1.87
N ASP A 290 24.59 31.68 1.99
CA ASP A 290 25.69 31.26 1.08
C ASP A 290 26.38 29.95 1.53
N ALA A 291 25.75 29.20 2.43
CA ALA A 291 26.27 27.95 2.97
C ALA A 291 26.30 26.82 1.92
N PRO A 292 26.97 25.67 2.20
CA PRO A 292 26.98 24.54 1.28
C PRO A 292 25.57 24.09 0.92
N ARG A 293 25.34 23.87 -0.37
CA ARG A 293 24.01 23.63 -0.90
C ARG A 293 23.60 22.17 -0.78
N ILE A 294 22.32 21.96 -0.47
CA ILE A 294 21.66 20.65 -0.44
C ILE A 294 20.37 20.71 -1.27
N PRO A 295 20.01 19.60 -1.95
CA PRO A 295 18.71 19.50 -2.62
C PRO A 295 17.55 19.66 -1.63
N VAL A 296 16.47 20.32 -2.07
CA VAL A 296 15.24 20.52 -1.29
C VAL A 296 14.59 19.22 -0.79
N GLU A 297 14.70 18.14 -1.56
CA GLU A 297 14.17 16.82 -1.21
C GLU A 297 15.20 15.92 -0.49
N MET A 298 16.34 16.46 -0.02
CA MET A 298 17.30 15.67 0.75
C MET A 298 16.68 15.19 2.08
N PRO A 299 16.73 13.87 2.40
CA PRO A 299 16.17 13.35 3.65
C PRO A 299 16.84 13.92 4.90
N VAL A 300 16.05 14.19 5.95
CA VAL A 300 16.57 14.73 7.22
C VAL A 300 17.62 13.81 7.85
N LYS A 301 17.52 12.49 7.69
CA LYS A 301 18.55 11.54 8.12
C LYS A 301 19.94 11.86 7.54
N ASP A 302 20.01 12.23 6.25
CA ASP A 302 21.27 12.54 5.58
C ASP A 302 21.80 13.92 5.98
N ILE A 303 20.89 14.86 6.25
CA ILE A 303 21.23 16.18 6.83
C ILE A 303 21.86 16.00 8.21
N LEU A 304 21.27 15.18 9.07
CA LEU A 304 21.81 14.89 10.40
C LEU A 304 23.18 14.22 10.33
N ALA A 305 23.41 13.32 9.37
CA ALA A 305 24.72 12.72 9.15
C ALA A 305 25.77 13.79 8.80
N ARG A 306 25.42 14.78 7.96
CA ARG A 306 26.31 15.92 7.65
C ARG A 306 26.58 16.80 8.88
N PHE A 307 25.57 17.05 9.71
CA PHE A 307 25.75 17.82 10.94
C PHE A 307 26.62 17.10 11.99
N ALA A 308 26.60 15.76 11.99
CA ALA A 308 27.48 14.98 12.85
C ALA A 308 28.96 15.18 12.49
N ASP A 309 29.27 15.31 11.19
CA ASP A 309 30.62 15.61 10.72
C ASP A 309 30.99 17.09 10.91
N THR A 310 30.08 18.01 10.57
CA THR A 310 30.29 19.46 10.72
C THR A 310 28.94 20.16 10.98
N PRO A 311 28.68 20.62 12.21
CA PRO A 311 27.44 21.30 12.57
C PRO A 311 27.46 22.75 12.08
N ALA A 312 27.36 22.94 10.77
CA ALA A 312 27.27 24.24 10.10
C ALA A 312 25.96 24.33 9.30
N PRO A 313 25.40 25.53 9.10
CA PRO A 313 24.20 25.72 8.28
C PRO A 313 24.33 25.13 6.87
N LEU A 314 23.23 24.69 6.29
CA LEU A 314 23.16 24.18 4.91
C LEU A 314 22.10 24.97 4.13
N ALA A 315 22.45 25.43 2.92
CA ALA A 315 21.53 26.15 2.05
C ALA A 315 20.65 25.17 1.28
N VAL A 316 19.33 25.38 1.28
CA VAL A 316 18.38 24.52 0.56
C VAL A 316 18.16 25.07 -0.85
N GLU A 317 18.43 24.25 -1.85
CA GLU A 317 18.31 24.59 -3.26
C GLU A 317 17.13 23.87 -3.93
N GLU A 318 16.32 24.63 -4.67
CA GLU A 318 15.28 24.14 -5.59
C GLU A 318 15.44 24.89 -6.92
N ASP A 319 15.51 24.15 -8.03
CA ASP A 319 15.66 24.71 -9.39
C ASP A 319 16.81 25.72 -9.58
N GLY A 320 17.90 25.54 -8.82
CA GLY A 320 19.09 26.41 -8.87
C GLY A 320 19.03 27.65 -7.99
N GLU A 321 17.89 27.90 -7.32
CA GLU A 321 17.69 29.01 -6.39
C GLU A 321 17.75 28.53 -4.94
N VAL A 322 18.35 29.36 -4.06
CA VAL A 322 18.38 29.07 -2.62
C VAL A 322 17.07 29.57 -2.01
N ILE A 323 16.24 28.64 -1.55
CA ILE A 323 14.91 28.92 -1.01
C ILE A 323 14.90 29.01 0.52
N GLY A 324 15.94 28.53 1.20
CA GLY A 324 16.00 28.53 2.66
C GLY A 324 17.31 27.99 3.23
N THR A 325 17.34 27.84 4.55
CA THR A 325 18.48 27.31 5.31
C THR A 325 18.03 26.26 6.32
N VAL A 326 18.79 25.17 6.45
CA VAL A 326 18.63 24.18 7.52
C VAL A 326 19.76 24.34 8.54
N THR A 327 19.41 24.33 9.81
CA THR A 327 20.35 24.36 10.95
C THR A 327 20.05 23.20 11.90
N THR A 328 20.95 22.92 12.85
CA THR A 328 20.68 21.96 13.93
C THR A 328 19.44 22.36 14.73
N ASP A 329 19.24 23.66 14.94
CA ASP A 329 18.10 24.20 15.69
C ASP A 329 16.79 24.08 14.92
N SER A 330 16.81 24.31 13.60
CA SER A 330 15.60 24.17 12.78
C SER A 330 15.14 22.71 12.68
N VAL A 331 16.09 21.78 12.61
CA VAL A 331 15.81 20.34 12.71
C VAL A 331 15.28 19.99 14.10
N ALA A 332 15.95 20.43 15.17
CA ALA A 332 15.52 20.15 16.54
C ALA A 332 14.12 20.74 16.85
N ALA A 333 13.80 21.94 16.38
CA ALA A 333 12.49 22.56 16.55
C ALA A 333 11.38 21.74 15.88
N ARG A 334 11.64 21.22 14.68
CA ARG A 334 10.68 20.41 13.92
C ARG A 334 10.50 19.00 14.48
N LEU A 335 11.58 18.38 14.96
CA LEU A 335 11.55 17.04 15.53
C LEU A 335 11.13 17.01 17.02
N GLY A 336 11.39 18.09 17.74
CA GLY A 336 11.17 18.23 19.19
C GLY A 336 9.75 18.63 19.59
N THR A 337 8.81 18.75 18.65
CA THR A 337 7.40 19.02 18.96
C THR A 337 6.54 17.76 18.87
N PRO A 338 6.42 17.00 19.98
CA PRO A 338 5.18 16.30 20.29
C PRO A 338 4.68 16.71 21.68
N GLU A 339 3.93 17.82 21.77
CA GLU A 339 3.01 18.06 22.89
C GLU A 339 1.65 18.48 22.34
N ALA A 340 0.85 17.50 21.91
CA ALA A 340 -0.60 17.66 21.94
C ALA A 340 -1.03 17.64 23.41
N GLY A 341 -1.56 18.77 23.87
CA GLY A 341 -1.90 19.02 25.27
C GLY A 341 -2.74 17.91 25.89
N HIS A 342 -2.18 17.22 26.87
CA HIS A 342 -2.98 16.57 27.89
C HIS A 342 -3.62 17.68 28.73
N SER A 343 -4.87 18.03 28.42
CA SER A 343 -5.73 18.73 29.37
C SER A 343 -5.96 17.79 30.55
N THR A 344 -5.13 17.92 31.58
CA THR A 344 -5.48 17.47 32.92
C THR A 344 -6.63 18.34 33.40
N SER A 345 -7.86 17.82 33.31
CA SER A 345 -8.95 18.39 34.09
C SER A 345 -8.85 17.87 35.53
N PRO A 346 -8.86 18.74 36.55
CA PRO A 346 -8.77 18.33 37.94
C PRO A 346 -10.16 17.95 38.51
N ALA A 347 -10.08 17.11 39.55
CA ALA A 347 -11.12 16.66 40.49
C ALA A 347 -12.05 15.53 40.02
#